data_AF-A0A5S9M7H6-F1
#
_entry.id   AF-A0A5S9M7H6-F1
#
_cell.length_a   1.000
_cell.length_b   1.000
_cell.length_c   1.000
_cell.angle_alpha   90.00
_cell.angle_beta   90.00
_cell.angle_gamma   90.00
#
_symmetry.space_group_name_H-M   'P 1'
#
loop_
_entity.id
_entity.type
_entity.pdbx_description
1 polymer ?
#
loop_
_entity_poly.entity_id
_entity_poly.type
_entity_poly.pdbx_seq_one_letter_code
_entity_poly.pdbx_strand_id
1 'polypeptide(L)' 'MPEQEKPDPQFSTVTSPNPEEHAAFEYAIKLGEKQNADILIATDPDADRLGIAVRVTKENLLS' A
#
# COMPACT_ATOMS: atom_id res chain seq x y z
N MET A 1 7.09 3.05 5.59
CA MET A 1 6.71 2.70 6.98
C MET A 1 7.98 2.18 7.65
N PRO A 2 8.30 2.51 8.91
CA PRO A 2 9.52 2.00 9.56
C PRO A 2 9.68 0.48 9.49
N GLU A 3 8.57 -0.27 9.54
CA GLU A 3 8.52 -1.74 9.51
C GLU A 3 8.83 -2.34 8.13
N GLN A 4 8.78 -1.54 7.06
CA GLN A 4 9.00 -1.94 5.67
C GLN A 4 10.03 -1.07 4.95
N GLU A 5 10.76 -0.23 5.69
CA GLU A 5 11.77 0.68 5.13
C GLU A 5 13.04 -0.06 4.74
N LYS A 6 13.37 -1.14 5.48
CA LYS A 6 14.56 -1.95 5.22
C LYS A 6 14.20 -3.16 4.35
N PRO A 7 15.09 -3.56 3.43
CA PRO A 7 14.90 -4.80 2.67
C PRO A 7 14.75 -6.00 3.60
N ASP A 8 13.70 -6.79 3.37
CA ASP A 8 13.46 -8.06 4.05
C ASP A 8 13.18 -9.17 3.03
N PRO A 9 14.14 -10.07 2.76
CA PRO A 9 13.99 -11.13 1.76
C PRO A 9 12.97 -12.20 2.16
N GLN A 10 12.52 -12.24 3.42
CA GLN A 10 11.50 -13.18 3.88
C GLN A 10 10.08 -12.63 3.75
N PHE A 11 9.93 -11.35 3.36
CA PHE A 11 8.63 -10.68 3.25
C PHE A 11 7.79 -10.82 4.54
N SER A 12 8.42 -10.74 5.72
CA SER A 12 7.81 -11.11 7.00
C SER A 12 6.61 -10.24 7.40
N THR A 13 6.41 -9.12 6.73
CA THR A 13 5.34 -8.14 7.00
C THR A 13 4.24 -8.12 5.95
N VAL A 14 4.36 -8.89 4.85
CA VAL A 14 3.35 -8.98 3.79
C VAL A 14 3.09 -10.42 3.37
N THR A 15 1.83 -10.74 3.10
CA THR A 15 1.47 -12.05 2.55
C THR A 15 1.96 -12.22 1.11
N SER A 16 1.99 -11.13 0.35
CA SER A 16 2.51 -11.07 -1.03
C SER A 16 3.09 -9.67 -1.29
N PRO A 17 4.31 -9.56 -1.86
CA PRO A 17 4.93 -8.28 -2.18
C PRO A 17 4.52 -7.74 -3.57
N ASN A 18 3.45 -8.27 -4.17
CA ASN A 18 3.00 -7.87 -5.51
C ASN A 18 2.00 -6.70 -5.44
N PRO A 19 2.29 -5.53 -6.03
CA PRO A 19 1.44 -4.34 -5.93
C PRO A 19 0.12 -4.44 -6.70
N GLU A 20 -0.08 -5.44 -7.56
CA GLU A 20 -1.39 -5.76 -8.14
C GLU A 20 -2.36 -6.45 -7.17
N GLU A 21 -1.86 -6.98 -6.04
CA GLU A 21 -2.66 -7.70 -5.06
C GLU A 21 -3.11 -6.78 -3.91
N HIS A 22 -4.36 -6.93 -3.47
CA HIS A 22 -4.88 -6.17 -2.33
C HIS A 22 -4.07 -6.39 -1.04
N ALA A 23 -3.51 -7.58 -0.87
CA ALA A 23 -2.71 -7.94 0.30
C ALA A 23 -1.44 -7.07 0.47
N ALA A 24 -0.87 -6.56 -0.63
CA ALA A 24 0.28 -5.66 -0.58
C ALA A 24 -0.05 -4.31 0.08
N PHE A 25 -1.33 -3.94 0.15
CA PHE A 25 -1.77 -2.66 0.72
C PHE A 25 -2.19 -2.75 2.18
N GLU A 26 -2.24 -3.92 2.82
CA GLU A 26 -2.87 -4.07 4.14
C GLU A 26 -2.27 -3.10 5.20
N TYR A 27 -0.94 -3.01 5.26
CA TYR A 27 -0.25 -2.08 6.17
C TYR A 27 -0.41 -0.62 5.73
N ALA A 28 -0.35 -0.36 4.42
CA ALA A 28 -0.54 0.97 3.86
C ALA A 28 -1.95 1.51 4.15
N ILE A 29 -2.99 0.66 4.08
CA ILE A 29 -4.37 1.00 4.44
C ILE A 29 -4.46 1.36 5.92
N LYS A 30 -3.95 0.50 6.81
CA LYS A 30 -3.95 0.76 8.27
C LYS A 30 -3.26 2.09 8.61
N LEU A 31 -2.09 2.36 8.00
CA LEU A 31 -1.42 3.63 8.25
C LEU A 31 -2.12 4.81 7.57
N GLY A 32 -2.66 4.60 6.37
CA GLY A 32 -3.43 5.59 5.63
C GLY A 32 -4.67 6.03 6.39
N GLU A 33 -5.39 5.12 7.02
CA GLU A 33 -6.52 5.43 7.91
C GLU A 33 -6.07 6.29 9.09
N LYS A 34 -4.98 5.91 9.77
CA LYS A 34 -4.43 6.65 10.91
C LYS A 34 -3.93 8.05 10.54
N GLN A 35 -3.35 8.22 9.36
CA GLN A 35 -2.81 9.49 8.88
C GLN A 35 -3.80 10.31 8.05
N ASN A 36 -4.99 9.77 7.80
CA ASN A 36 -5.97 10.35 6.89
C ASN A 36 -5.40 10.60 5.47
N ALA A 37 -4.63 9.65 4.95
CA ALA A 37 -4.02 9.74 3.61
C ALA A 37 -5.05 9.58 2.49
N ASP A 38 -4.92 10.39 1.43
CA ASP A 38 -5.78 10.36 0.25
C ASP A 38 -5.34 9.31 -0.78
N ILE A 39 -4.03 9.04 -0.84
CA ILE A 39 -3.40 8.14 -1.81
C ILE A 39 -2.45 7.20 -1.08
N LEU A 40 -2.48 5.93 -1.48
CA LEU A 40 -1.51 4.91 -1.10
C LEU A 40 -0.77 4.44 -2.35
N ILE A 41 0.54 4.22 -2.20
CA ILE A 41 1.40 3.71 -3.27
C ILE A 41 2.12 2.48 -2.72
N ALA A 42 2.09 1.39 -3.49
CA ALA A 42 2.85 0.18 -3.24
C ALA A 42 3.71 -0.14 -4.47
N THR A 43 4.87 -0.73 -4.23
CA THR A 43 5.81 -1.17 -5.27
C THR A 43 6.33 -2.54 -4.89
N ASP A 44 6.73 -3.34 -5.87
CA ASP A 44 7.40 -4.61 -5.66
C ASP A 44 8.90 -4.42 -5.33
N PRO A 45 9.61 -5.49 -4.90
CA PRO A 45 10.96 -5.35 -4.36
C PRO A 45 12.03 -4.84 -5.33
N ASP A 46 11.85 -5.04 -6.63
CA ASP A 46 12.69 -4.52 -7.72
C ASP A 46 12.20 -3.17 -8.27
N ALA A 47 11.07 -2.69 -7.77
CA ALA A 47 10.50 -1.36 -7.99
C ALA A 47 10.17 -1.03 -9.44
N ASP A 48 9.87 -2.02 -10.26
CA ASP A 48 9.46 -1.82 -11.66
C ASP A 48 7.93 -1.79 -11.84
N ARG A 49 7.16 -2.25 -10.83
CA ARG A 49 5.71 -2.15 -10.78
C ARG A 49 5.23 -1.22 -9.67
N LEU A 50 4.10 -0.58 -9.95
CA LEU A 50 3.43 0.34 -9.03
C LEU A 50 1.94 0.04 -8.96
N GLY A 51 1.45 -0.06 -7.74
CA GLY A 51 0.03 -0.09 -7.41
C GLY A 51 -0.34 1.22 -6.72
N ILE A 52 -1.49 1.77 -7.07
CA ILE A 52 -2.02 2.99 -6.48
C ILE A 52 -3.43 2.72 -5.98
N ALA A 53 -3.71 3.07 -4.73
CA ALA A 53 -5.05 3.07 -4.17
C ALA A 53 -5.44 4.48 -3.74
N VAL A 54 -6.69 4.85 -4.01
CA VAL A 54 -7.25 6.16 -3.66
C VAL A 54 -8.32 5.97 -2.60
N ARG A 55 -8.32 6.84 -1.60
CA ARG A 55 -9.40 6.88 -0.62
C ARG A 55 -10.69 7.28 -1.30
N VAL A 56 -11.69 6.41 -1.24
CA VAL A 56 -13.04 6.72 -1.71
C VAL A 56 -13.82 7.39 -0.58
N THR A 57 -14.31 8.60 -0.84
CA THR A 57 -15.27 9.32 0.00
C THR A 57 -16.59 9.47 -0.75
N LYS A 58 -17.64 9.90 -0.06
CA LYS A 58 -18.91 10.22 -0.75
C LYS A 58 -18.74 11.35 -1.76
N GLU A 59 -17.77 12.25 -1.57
CA GLU A 59 -17.52 13.35 -2.51
C GLU A 59 -16.89 12.88 -3.83
N ASN A 60 -15.95 11.93 -3.80
CA ASN A 60 -15.22 11.49 -5.00
C ASN A 60 -15.76 10.20 -5.64
N LEU A 61 -16.77 9.57 -5.06
CA LEU A 61 -17.45 8.41 -5.65
C LEU A 61 -18.45 8.81 -6.76
N LEU A 62 -18.81 10.09 -6.85
CA LEU A 62 -19.86 10.62 -7.74
C LEU A 62 -19.31 11.59 -8.82
N SER A 63 -17.99 11.79 -8.87
CA SER A 63 -17.28 12.57 -9.89
C SER A 63 -16.84 11.69 -11.05
#